data_AF-A0A924MGV4-F1
#
_entry.id   AF-A0A924MGV4-F1
#
_cell.length_a   1.000
_cell.length_b   1.000
_cell.length_c   1.000
_cell.angle_alpha   90.00
_cell.angle_beta   90.00
_cell.angle_gamma   90.00
#
_symmetry.space_group_name_H-M   'P 1'
#
loop_
_entity.id
_entity.type
_entity.pdbx_description
1 polymer ?
#
loop_
_entity_poly.entity_id
_entity_poly.type
_entity_poly.pdbx_seq_one_letter_code
_entity_poly.pdbx_strand_id
1 'polypeptide(L)' 'VEQARPDQVSIRFFPEGAATGGRITLQRDTAAWQVDVEWLTGEVRLSRAKAGT' A
#
# COMPACT_ATOMS: atom_id res chain seq x y z
N VAL A 1 -19.57 -7.25 -7.11
CA VAL A 1 -18.11 -7.26 -6.87
C VAL A 1 -17.68 -5.83 -6.63
N GLU A 2 -16.94 -5.56 -5.55
CA GLU A 2 -16.37 -4.23 -5.31
C GLU A 2 -15.33 -3.98 -6.40
N GLN A 3 -15.71 -3.23 -7.44
CA GLN A 3 -14.81 -2.90 -8.53
C GLN A 3 -13.88 -1.79 -8.07
N ALA A 4 -12.57 -2.09 -8.04
CA ALA A 4 -11.56 -1.06 -7.93
C ALA A 4 -11.74 -0.09 -9.08
N ARG A 5 -11.95 1.20 -8.75
CA ARG A 5 -11.96 2.24 -9.79
C ARG A 5 -10.56 2.35 -10.39
N PRO A 6 -10.42 2.65 -11.68
CA PRO A 6 -9.11 2.70 -12.34
C PRO A 6 -8.13 3.72 -11.72
N ASP A 7 -8.65 4.70 -10.96
CA ASP A 7 -7.90 5.71 -10.22
C ASP A 7 -7.74 5.41 -8.72
N GLN A 8 -8.22 4.26 -8.25
CA GLN A 8 -8.23 3.88 -6.83
C GLN A 8 -7.42 2.62 -6.58
N VAL A 9 -6.36 2.77 -5.79
CA VAL A 9 -5.69 1.64 -5.15
C VAL A 9 -6.45 1.30 -3.87
N SER A 10 -6.78 0.02 -3.68
CA SER A 10 -7.45 -0.47 -2.47
C SER A 10 -6.66 -1.61 -1.84
N ILE A 11 -6.60 -1.60 -0.51
CA ILE A 11 -6.10 -2.71 0.30
C ILE A 11 -7.26 -3.13 1.19
N ARG A 12 -7.60 -4.43 1.18
CA ARG A 12 -8.58 -5.00 2.10
C ARG A 12 -7.87 -5.83 3.15
N PHE A 13 -8.25 -5.61 4.41
CA PHE A 13 -7.84 -6.43 5.55
C PHE A 13 -8.96 -7.42 5.90
N PHE A 14 -8.58 -8.62 6.30
CA PHE A 14 -9.49 -9.69 6.67
C PHE A 14 -9.41 -9.95 8.19
N PRO A 15 -10.49 -10.44 8.83
CA PRO A 15 -10.53 -10.63 10.29
C PRO A 15 -9.45 -11.57 10.85
N GLU A 16 -8.95 -12.50 10.04
CA GLU A 16 -7.85 -13.42 10.38
C GLU A 16 -6.46 -12.75 10.39
N GLY A 17 -6.38 -11.47 10.07
CA GLY A 17 -5.13 -10.71 10.00
C GLY A 17 -4.55 -10.61 8.59
N ALA A 18 -4.95 -11.49 7.67
CA ALA A 18 -4.52 -11.42 6.27
C ALA A 18 -4.95 -10.11 5.60
N ALA A 19 -4.29 -9.78 4.48
CA ALA A 19 -4.67 -8.67 3.62
C ALA A 19 -4.52 -9.05 2.15
N THR A 20 -5.14 -8.27 1.25
CA THR A 20 -4.86 -8.38 -0.20
C THR A 20 -3.39 -8.13 -0.53
N GLY A 21 -2.66 -7.48 0.39
CA GLY A 21 -1.25 -7.12 0.24
C GLY A 21 -1.04 -6.03 -0.81
N GLY A 22 0.21 -5.55 -0.91
CA GLY A 22 0.60 -4.63 -1.97
C GLY A 22 1.66 -3.62 -1.54
N ARG A 23 2.05 -2.78 -2.50
CA ARG A 23 2.98 -1.67 -2.29
C ARG A 23 2.36 -0.38 -2.81
N ILE A 24 2.40 0.64 -1.97
CA ILE A 24 1.95 1.98 -2.30
C ILE A 24 3.13 2.93 -2.16
N THR A 25 3.39 3.71 -3.21
CA THR A 25 4.39 4.78 -3.17
C THR A 25 3.67 6.12 -3.08
N LEU A 26 3.87 6.81 -1.96
CA LEU A 26 3.35 8.16 -1.75
C LEU A 26 4.45 9.15 -2.08
N GLN A 27 4.20 10.07 -3.01
CA GLN A 27 5.16 11.10 -3.42
C GLN A 27 4.52 12.48 -3.32
N ARG A 28 5.28 13.44 -2.81
CA ARG A 28 4.93 14.86 -2.80
C ARG A 28 6.23 15.68 -2.81
N ASP A 29 6.39 16.51 -3.83
CA ASP A 29 7.62 17.27 -4.05
C ASP A 29 8.86 16.34 -4.02
N THR A 30 9.85 16.64 -3.18
CA THR A 30 11.06 15.83 -2.98
C THR A 30 10.89 14.71 -1.94
N ALA A 31 9.68 14.53 -1.40
CA ALA A 31 9.40 13.55 -0.38
C ALA A 31 8.72 12.31 -0.95
N ALA A 32 9.25 11.14 -0.62
CA ALA A 32 8.62 9.88 -0.96
C ALA A 32 8.61 8.88 0.21
N TRP A 33 7.54 8.11 0.29
CA TRP A 33 7.38 7.01 1.24
C TRP A 33 6.90 5.77 0.50
N GLN A 34 7.35 4.62 0.97
CA GLN A 34 6.85 3.33 0.56
C GLN A 34 6.07 2.72 1.72
N VAL A 35 4.84 2.33 1.44
CA VAL A 35 3.99 1.54 2.32
C VAL A 35 3.94 0.13 1.73
N ASP A 36 4.45 -0.85 2.47
CA ASP A 36 4.33 -2.27 2.12
C ASP A 36 3.29 -2.90 3.05
N VAL A 37 2.35 -3.65 2.48
CA VAL A 37 1.37 -4.45 3.23
C VAL A 37 1.63 -5.92 2.92
N GLU A 38 1.96 -6.68 3.96
CA GLU A 38 2.18 -8.12 3.88
C GLU A 38 0.83 -8.86 3.80
N TRP A 39 0.72 -9.88 2.95
CA TRP A 39 -0.57 -10.50 2.61
C TRP A 39 -1.01 -11.55 3.64
N LEU A 40 -0.08 -12.25 4.28
CA LEU A 40 -0.38 -13.32 5.23
C LEU A 40 -0.81 -12.77 6.60
N THR A 41 -0.19 -11.69 7.04
CA THR A 41 -0.30 -11.13 8.39
C THR A 41 -0.91 -9.74 8.43
N GLY A 42 -1.07 -9.10 7.27
CA GLY A 42 -1.52 -7.71 7.20
C GLY A 42 -0.50 -6.72 7.75
N GLU A 43 0.75 -7.15 8.01
CA GLU A 43 1.79 -6.27 8.55
C GLU A 43 2.00 -5.07 7.62
N VAL A 44 1.91 -3.87 8.18
CA VAL A 44 2.13 -2.62 7.47
C VAL A 44 3.51 -2.07 7.82
N ARG A 45 4.37 -1.95 6.82
CA ARG A 45 5.71 -1.35 6.95
C ARG A 45 5.76 -0.03 6.22
N LEU A 46 6.29 0.98 6.90
CA LEU A 46 6.53 2.31 6.32
C LEU A 46 8.03 2.56 6.23
N SER A 47 8.50 2.94 5.04
CA SER A 47 9.91 3.30 4.81
C SER A 47 10.04 4.55 3.95
N ARG A 48 11.18 5.22 4.06
CA ARG A 48 11.50 6.35 3.19
C ARG A 48 11.85 5.82 1.80
N ALA A 49 11.21 6.36 0.77
CA ALA A 49 11.55 6.08 -0.62
C ALA A 49 12.39 7.22 -1.20
N LYS A 50 13.12 6.94 -2.28
CA LYS A 50 13.62 8.02 -3.14
C LYS A 50 12.45 8.63 -3.89
N ALA A 51 12.36 9.97 -3.89
CA ALA A 51 11.48 10.65 -4.82
C ALA A 51 11.89 10.27 -6.25
N GLY A 52 10.89 9.98 -7.10
CA GLY A 52 11.14 9.81 -8.53
C GLY A 52 11.69 11.12 -9.09
N THR A 53 12.71 11.02 -9.95
CA THR A 53 13.28 12.16 -10.69
C THR A 53 12.22 12.79 -11.58
#